data_AF-R7S702-F1
#
_entry.id   AF-R7S702-F1
#
_cell.length_a   1.000
_cell.length_b   1.000
_cell.length_c   1.000
_cell.angle_alpha   90.00
_cell.angle_beta   90.00
_cell.angle_gamma   90.00
#
_symmetry.space_group_name_H-M   'P 1'
#
loop_
_entity.id
_entity.type
_entity.pdbx_description
1 polymer ?
#
loop_
_entity_poly.entity_id
_entity_poly.type
_entity_poly.pdbx_seq_one_letter_code
_entity_poly.pdbx_strand_id
1 'polypeptide(L)' 'QMLGVACDNASPNDVMVDILGDHLDAFEGSLGRVRCFAHVINLVVKTLLRQFDVPAKAKAQGAADAEDDE' A
#
# COMPACT_ATOMS: atom_id res chain seq x y z
N GLN A 1 -14.51 21.68 -0.71
CA GLN A 1 -13.80 21.29 0.51
C GLN A 1 -13.50 19.80 0.42
N MET A 2 -12.23 19.39 0.54
CA MET A 2 -11.85 17.97 0.55
C MET A 2 -11.85 17.49 2.01
N LEU A 3 -12.71 16.53 2.34
CA LEU A 3 -12.85 16.01 3.71
C LEU A 3 -12.00 14.75 3.95
N GLY A 4 -11.61 14.04 2.89
CA GLY A 4 -10.83 12.82 3.00
C GLY A 4 -10.34 12.32 1.65
N VAL A 5 -9.38 11.39 1.71
CA VAL A 5 -8.79 10.73 0.53
C VAL A 5 -8.67 9.24 0.79
N ALA A 6 -9.09 8.43 -0.20
CA ALA A 6 -8.87 6.99 -0.18
C ALA A 6 -7.68 6.63 -1.08
N CYS A 7 -6.70 5.90 -0.55
CA CYS A 7 -5.54 5.43 -1.30
C CYS A 7 -5.05 4.07 -0.78
N ASP A 8 -4.21 3.38 -1.54
CA ASP A 8 -3.71 2.06 -1.14
C ASP A 8 -2.86 2.10 0.16
N ASN A 9 -2.49 0.93 0.66
CA ASN A 9 -1.63 0.78 1.83
C ASN A 9 -0.15 0.73 1.42
N ALA A 10 0.33 1.74 0.69
CA ALA A 10 1.74 1.93 0.36
C ALA A 10 2.34 3.10 1.16
N SER A 11 3.64 2.99 1.49
CA SER A 11 4.35 4.02 2.27
C SER A 11 4.50 5.38 1.57
N PRO A 12 4.60 5.50 0.23
CA PRO A 12 4.60 6.82 -0.42
C PRO A 12 3.30 7.60 -0.15
N ASN A 13 2.19 6.88 0.05
CA ASN A 13 0.91 7.49 0.38
C ASN A 13 0.83 8.01 1.82
N ASP A 14 1.77 7.63 2.69
CA ASP A 14 1.93 8.28 4.00
C ASP A 14 2.46 9.71 3.79
N VAL A 15 3.58 9.86 3.07
CA VAL A 15 4.21 11.16 2.77
C VAL A 15 3.27 12.08 1.97
N MET A 16 2.60 11.53 0.96
CA MET A 16 1.65 12.30 0.15
C MET A 16 0.55 12.93 1.01
N VAL A 17 -0.01 12.18 1.96
CA VAL A 17 -1.11 12.64 2.81
C VAL A 17 -0.67 13.70 3.79
N ASP A 18 0.55 13.60 4.33
CA ASP A 18 1.10 14.62 5.21
C ASP A 18 1.31 15.94 4.45
N ILE A 19 1.93 15.89 3.27
CA ILE A 19 2.10 17.05 2.39
C ILE A 19 0.74 17.67 2.05
N LEU A 20 -0.27 16.85 1.77
CA LEU A 20 -1.60 17.34 1.44
C LEU A 20 -2.26 18.04 2.63
N GLY A 21 -2.02 17.57 3.86
CA GLY A 21 -2.50 18.22 5.09
C GLY A 21 -1.84 19.57 5.35
N ASP A 22 -0.57 19.73 4.99
CA ASP A 22 0.15 21.01 5.11
C ASP A 22 -0.31 22.06 4.08
N HIS A 23 -0.81 21.61 2.92
CA HIS A 23 -1.16 22.50 1.81
C HIS A 23 -2.66 22.76 1.64
N LEU A 24 -3.52 21.93 2.23
CA LEU A 24 -4.98 22.07 2.11
C LEU A 24 -5.59 22.34 3.49
N ASP A 25 -5.97 23.59 3.74
CA ASP A 25 -6.53 24.07 5.03
C ASP A 25 -7.69 23.23 5.59
N ALA A 26 -8.45 22.56 4.71
CA ALA A 26 -9.62 21.78 5.10
C ALA A 26 -9.41 20.27 5.16
N PHE A 27 -8.19 19.80 4.88
CA PHE A 27 -7.85 18.38 4.88
C PHE A 27 -7.01 18.07 6.12
N GLU A 28 -7.47 17.14 6.95
CA GLU A 28 -6.86 16.83 8.25
C GLU A 28 -5.64 15.90 8.14
N GLY A 29 -4.94 15.91 7.01
CA GLY A 29 -3.78 15.04 6.75
C GLY A 29 -4.13 13.57 6.97
N SER A 30 -3.32 12.89 7.79
CA SER A 30 -3.49 11.47 8.10
C SER A 30 -4.85 11.10 8.69
N LEU A 31 -5.52 12.02 9.40
CA LEU A 31 -6.85 11.79 9.98
C LEU A 31 -7.93 11.69 8.89
N GLY A 32 -7.73 12.41 7.77
CA GLY A 32 -8.61 12.37 6.60
C GLY A 32 -8.32 11.20 5.63
N ARG A 33 -7.34 10.33 5.92
CA ARG A 33 -6.99 9.22 5.03
C ARG A 33 -7.79 7.96 5.34
N VAL A 34 -8.39 7.40 4.30
CA VAL A 34 -8.94 6.04 4.29
C VAL A 34 -7.99 5.13 3.51
N ARG A 35 -7.64 3.97 4.07
CA ARG A 35 -6.86 2.95 3.33
C ARG A 35 -7.79 2.10 2.46
N CYS A 36 -7.37 1.80 1.23
CA CYS A 36 -8.16 1.01 0.29
C CYS A 36 -8.46 -0.39 0.84
N PHE A 37 -9.74 -0.69 1.04
CA PHE A 37 -10.19 -1.95 1.64
C PHE A 37 -9.76 -3.17 0.82
N ALA A 38 -9.87 -3.11 -0.51
CA ALA A 38 -9.46 -4.19 -1.41
C ALA A 38 -7.96 -4.50 -1.24
N HIS A 39 -7.12 -3.46 -1.16
CA HIS A 39 -5.68 -3.65 -0.96
C HIS A 39 -5.35 -4.21 0.42
N VAL A 40 -6.05 -3.78 1.47
CA VAL A 40 -5.91 -4.38 2.81
C VAL A 40 -6.28 -5.87 2.80
N ILE A 41 -7.38 -6.26 2.15
CA ILE A 41 -7.75 -7.67 1.99
C ILE A 41 -6.65 -8.43 1.25
N ASN A 42 -6.14 -7.90 0.15
CA ASN A 42 -5.07 -8.55 -0.62
C ASN A 42 -3.83 -8.82 0.25
N LEU A 43 -3.42 -7.84 1.07
CA LEU A 43 -2.30 -8.00 2.02
C LEU A 43 -2.58 -9.07 3.09
N VAL A 44 -3.79 -9.10 3.65
CA VAL A 44 -4.21 -10.14 4.61
C VAL A 44 -4.16 -11.52 3.97
N VAL A 45 -4.74 -11.68 2.77
CA VAL A 45 -4.75 -12.95 2.03
C VAL A 45 -3.34 -13.41 1.70
N LYS A 46 -2.46 -12.53 1.18
CA LYS A 46 -1.05 -12.83 0.93
C LYS A 46 -0.34 -13.33 2.18
N THR A 47 -0.61 -12.72 3.34
CA THR A 47 -0.02 -13.12 4.62
C THR A 47 -0.51 -14.50 5.08
N LEU A 48 -1.80 -14.80 4.90
CA LEU A 48 -2.37 -16.11 5.23
C LEU A 48 -1.84 -17.23 4.31
N LEU A 49 -1.74 -16.94 3.01
CA LEU A 49 -1.26 -17.92 2.03
C LEU A 49 0.23 -18.20 2.13
N ARG A 50 1.04 -17.27 2.63
CA ARG A 50 2.49 -17.43 2.83
C ARG A 50 2.87 -18.68 3.66
N GLN A 51 1.98 -19.16 4.51
CA GLN A 51 2.21 -20.40 5.29
C GLN A 51 2.17 -21.67 4.43
N PHE A 52 1.56 -21.59 3.25
CA PHE A 52 1.44 -22.68 2.29
C PHE A 52 2.40 -22.51 1.10
N ASP A 53 3.16 -21.41 1.04
CA ASP A 53 4.22 -21.24 0.06
C ASP A 53 5.30 -22.30 0.31
N VAL A 54 5.55 -23.13 -0.70
CA VAL A 54 6.69 -24.05 -0.67
C VAL A 54 7.94 -23.19 -0.72
N PRO A 55 8.89 -23.31 0.25
CA PRO A 55 10.12 -22.54 0.21
C PRO A 55 10.86 -22.90 -1.08
N ALA A 56 10.82 -21.98 -2.05
CA ALA A 56 11.59 -22.08 -3.26
C ALA A 56 13.06 -22.10 -2.83
N LYS A 57 13.72 -23.25 -2.97
CA LYS A 57 15.16 -23.35 -2.71
C LYS A 57 15.85 -22.19 -3.42
N ALA A 58 16.55 -21.38 -2.62
CA ALA A 58 17.40 -20.25 -3.01
C ALA A 58 17.66 -20.17 -4.53
N LYS A 59 16.85 -19.39 -5.26
CA LYS A 59 17.29 -18.87 -6.55
C LYS A 59 18.35 -17.83 -6.24
N ALA A 60 19.59 -18.26 -6.39
CA ALA A 60 20.77 -17.44 -6.27
C ALA A 60 20.63 -16.16 -7.11
N GLN A 61 20.85 -15.02 -6.44
CA GLN A 61 21.47 -13.79 -6.94
C GLN A 61 21.18 -13.38 -8.41
N GLY A 62 20.31 -12.38 -8.57
CA GLY A 62 20.42 -11.32 -9.59
C GLY A 62 19.86 -11.61 -10.98
N ALA A 63 18.58 -11.29 -11.19
CA ALA A 63 17.97 -10.80 -12.44
C ALA A 63 16.54 -10.36 -12.08
N ALA A 64 16.27 -9.07 -11.97
CA ALA A 64 15.69 -8.25 -13.04
C ALA A 64 14.29 -8.73 -13.45
N ASP A 65 13.30 -7.97 -12.97
CA ASP A 65 11.98 -7.70 -13.54
C ASP A 65 11.11 -8.87 -14.02
N ALA A 66 10.04 -9.11 -13.26
CA ALA A 66 8.74 -9.49 -13.82
C ALA A 66 7.66 -8.75 -13.01
N GLU A 67 7.47 -7.47 -13.35
CA GLU A 67 6.15 -6.85 -13.26
C GLU A 67 5.24 -7.46 -14.32
N ASP A 68 4.00 -7.80 -13.93
CA ASP A 68 2.73 -8.02 -14.65
C ASP A 68 1.99 -9.16 -13.92
N ASP A 69 0.74 -9.06 -13.48
CA ASP A 69 -0.42 -8.36 -14.06
C ASP A 69 -1.40 -7.97 -12.93
N GLU A 70 -1.91 -6.74 -13.02
CA GLU A 70 -3.08 -6.08 -12.38
C GLU A 70 -3.23 -6.01 -10.84
#